data_AF-A0A956CPN0-F1
#
_entry.id   AF-A0A956CPN0-F1
#
_cell.length_a   1.000
_cell.length_b   1.000
_cell.length_c   1.000
_cell.angle_alpha   90.00
_cell.angle_beta   90.00
_cell.angle_gamma   90.00
#
_symmetry.space_group_name_H-M   'P 1'
#
loop_
_entity.id
_entity.type
_entity.pdbx_description
1 polymer ?
#
loop_
_entity_poly.entity_id
_entity_poly.type
_entity_poly.pdbx_seq_one_letter_code
_entity_poly.pdbx_strand_id
1 'polypeptide(L)'
;MSESTSPRKPNPPSAQEIEALLDRVKAEAVATPAARPSNPAPLVFVVAVLSFIMIAWVPRKVAPTDVPGLEFDKSKAEAQFEADAEAAKKIPAGEEAKQVQALYAAAQRAAVSGGFAPAESNVQHDLRILALRKLRDRHGPSVSDAFRAAVAAKTIPAITGQLPREEMEATIGPLIGHMLSHGMAQGSHITAPSVVIRTAAKAQWNQVFERPVTEGFSDFEREMHFGWLALQGAGASAADRLVALEAYEKAGGKKMDEARATLLFFSGEGLASSKLWEALYKERGNLRFRNHALAALALATQ
;
A
#
# COMPACT_ATOMS: atom_id res chain seq x y z
N MET A 1 23.78 -40.43 -29.07
CA MET A 1 23.46 -41.50 -30.04
C MET A 1 21.97 -41.77 -29.92
N SER A 2 21.20 -41.32 -30.91
CA SER A 2 19.75 -41.57 -30.99
C SER A 2 19.54 -42.58 -32.12
N GLU A 3 19.07 -43.78 -31.79
CA GLU A 3 18.60 -44.75 -32.78
C GLU A 3 17.12 -44.52 -33.08
N SER A 4 16.84 -44.33 -34.37
CA SER A 4 15.54 -44.20 -34.98
C SER A 4 14.99 -45.60 -35.30
N THR A 5 13.86 -45.98 -34.69
CA THR A 5 13.08 -47.15 -35.10
C THR A 5 11.88 -46.68 -35.92
N SER A 6 11.90 -47.01 -37.21
CA SER A 6 10.81 -46.75 -38.16
C SER A 6 9.67 -47.76 -37.94
N PRO A 7 8.40 -47.33 -37.82
CA PRO A 7 7.29 -48.24 -37.55
C PRO A 7 6.83 -48.99 -38.82
N ARG A 8 6.74 -50.32 -38.70
CA ARG A 8 6.13 -51.20 -39.71
C ARG A 8 4.66 -50.83 -39.93
N LYS A 9 4.25 -50.73 -41.20
CA LYS A 9 2.84 -50.59 -41.58
C LYS A 9 2.06 -51.87 -41.22
N PRO A 10 0.88 -51.77 -40.59
CA PRO A 10 0.06 -52.92 -40.25
C PRO A 10 -0.53 -53.58 -41.49
N ASN A 11 -0.60 -54.91 -41.48
CA ASN A 11 -1.26 -55.70 -42.51
C ASN A 11 -2.79 -55.46 -42.47
N PRO A 12 -3.47 -55.48 -43.62
CA PRO A 12 -4.91 -55.34 -43.67
C PRO A 12 -5.60 -56.55 -43.00
N PRO A 13 -6.76 -56.33 -42.33
CA PRO A 13 -7.48 -57.37 -41.62
C PRO A 13 -7.99 -58.44 -42.59
N SER A 14 -7.99 -59.68 -42.12
CA SER A 14 -8.50 -60.85 -42.82
C SER A 14 -10.03 -60.81 -42.96
N ALA A 15 -10.57 -61.55 -43.93
CA ALA A 15 -12.02 -61.62 -44.17
C ALA A 15 -12.82 -62.08 -42.92
N GLN A 16 -12.22 -62.93 -42.09
CA GLN A 16 -12.83 -63.38 -40.81
C GLN A 16 -12.86 -62.26 -39.76
N GLU A 17 -11.87 -61.37 -39.73
CA GLU A 17 -11.87 -60.21 -38.82
C GLU A 17 -12.91 -59.16 -39.24
N ILE A 18 -13.15 -59.03 -40.55
CA ILE A 18 -14.20 -58.15 -41.09
C ILE A 18 -15.59 -58.71 -40.76
N GLU A 19 -15.78 -60.02 -40.87
CA GLU A 19 -17.05 -60.68 -40.55
C GLU A 19 -17.37 -60.61 -39.05
N ALA A 20 -16.36 -60.83 -38.18
CA ALA A 20 -16.50 -60.65 -36.74
C ALA A 20 -16.78 -59.19 -36.31
N LEU A 21 -16.25 -58.20 -37.04
CA LEU A 21 -16.57 -56.78 -36.84
C LEU A 21 -18.00 -56.46 -37.25
N LEU A 22 -18.48 -57.02 -38.36
CA LEU A 22 -19.86 -56.81 -38.82
C LEU A 22 -20.89 -57.45 -37.89
N ASP A 23 -20.59 -58.62 -37.32
CA ASP A 23 -21.45 -59.25 -36.31
C ASP A 23 -21.45 -58.50 -34.98
N ARG A 24 -20.31 -57.90 -34.58
CA ARG A 24 -20.27 -56.97 -33.43
C ARG A 24 -21.11 -55.71 -33.67
N VAL A 25 -21.02 -55.11 -34.85
CA VAL A 25 -21.82 -53.92 -35.19
C VAL A 25 -23.31 -54.25 -35.28
N LYS A 26 -23.69 -55.44 -35.78
CA LYS A 26 -25.08 -55.91 -35.77
C LYS A 26 -25.60 -56.21 -34.36
N ALA A 27 -24.76 -56.76 -33.48
CA ALA A 27 -25.10 -56.98 -32.08
C ALA A 27 -25.29 -55.65 -31.31
N GLU A 28 -24.49 -54.63 -31.62
CA GLU A 28 -24.64 -53.28 -31.04
C GLU A 28 -25.81 -52.49 -31.66
N ALA A 29 -26.18 -52.74 -32.92
CA ALA A 29 -27.31 -52.06 -33.58
C ALA A 29 -28.70 -52.54 -33.14
N VAL A 30 -28.82 -53.74 -32.54
CA VAL A 30 -30.08 -54.26 -31.97
C VAL A 30 -30.25 -53.85 -30.50
N ALA A 31 -29.19 -53.34 -29.85
CA ALA A 31 -29.30 -52.65 -28.58
C ALA A 31 -29.76 -51.20 -28.82
N THR A 32 -31.07 -51.04 -29.06
CA THR A 32 -31.75 -49.76 -28.90
C THR A 32 -31.31 -49.18 -27.54
N PRO A 33 -30.68 -47.98 -27.47
CA PRO A 33 -30.39 -47.40 -26.18
C PRO A 33 -31.74 -47.05 -25.56
N ALA A 34 -32.15 -47.86 -24.58
CA ALA A 34 -33.05 -47.40 -23.54
C ALA A 34 -32.55 -46.01 -23.12
N ALA A 35 -33.46 -45.03 -23.15
CA ALA A 35 -33.18 -43.64 -22.84
C ALA A 35 -32.19 -43.57 -21.67
N ARG A 36 -30.96 -43.07 -21.94
CA ARG A 36 -30.03 -42.75 -20.86
C ARG A 36 -30.84 -41.87 -19.88
N PRO A 37 -30.91 -42.20 -18.58
CA PRO A 37 -31.49 -41.27 -17.63
C PRO A 37 -30.79 -39.95 -17.87
N SER A 38 -31.56 -38.92 -18.22
CA SER A 38 -31.08 -37.56 -18.44
C SER A 38 -30.17 -37.24 -17.27
N ASN A 39 -28.86 -37.21 -17.50
CA ASN A 39 -27.89 -37.01 -16.44
C ASN A 39 -28.34 -35.72 -15.74
N PRO A 40 -28.82 -35.73 -14.48
CA PRO A 40 -29.47 -34.57 -13.88
C PRO A 40 -28.45 -33.47 -13.55
N ALA A 41 -27.15 -33.77 -13.71
CA ALA A 41 -26.03 -32.87 -13.48
C ALA A 41 -26.16 -31.45 -14.09
N PRO A 42 -26.57 -31.24 -15.36
CA PRO A 42 -26.71 -29.90 -15.91
C PRO A 42 -27.95 -29.18 -15.34
N LEU A 43 -29.05 -29.90 -15.05
CA LEU A 43 -30.24 -29.29 -14.43
C LEU A 43 -29.94 -28.87 -12.99
N VAL A 44 -29.29 -29.73 -12.20
CA VAL A 44 -28.85 -29.44 -10.83
C VAL A 44 -27.85 -28.28 -10.83
N PHE A 45 -26.91 -28.25 -11.77
CA PHE A 45 -25.97 -27.14 -11.91
C PHE A 45 -26.67 -25.83 -12.24
N VAL A 46 -27.61 -25.81 -13.19
CA VAL A 46 -28.39 -24.62 -13.54
C VAL A 46 -29.23 -24.13 -12.35
N VAL A 47 -29.93 -25.02 -11.66
CA VAL A 47 -30.71 -24.68 -10.46
C VAL A 47 -29.80 -24.15 -9.35
N ALA A 48 -28.64 -24.76 -9.13
CA ALA A 48 -27.67 -24.29 -8.15
C ALA A 48 -27.12 -22.90 -8.51
N VAL A 49 -26.78 -22.65 -9.77
CA VAL A 49 -26.29 -21.34 -10.25
C VAL A 49 -27.39 -20.28 -10.12
N LEU A 50 -28.63 -20.56 -10.54
CA LEU A 50 -29.75 -19.63 -10.40
C LEU A 50 -30.07 -19.34 -8.93
N SER A 51 -30.01 -20.36 -8.07
CA SER A 51 -30.21 -20.18 -6.62
C SER A 51 -29.09 -19.32 -6.02
N PHE A 52 -27.85 -19.54 -6.44
CA PHE A 52 -26.70 -18.74 -6.01
C PHE A 52 -26.82 -17.28 -6.48
N ILE A 53 -27.23 -17.03 -7.72
CA ILE A 53 -27.49 -15.69 -8.26
C ILE A 53 -28.60 -15.00 -7.45
N MET A 54 -29.70 -15.69 -7.19
CA MET A 54 -30.82 -15.16 -6.39
C MET A 54 -30.37 -14.81 -4.96
N ILE A 55 -29.62 -15.70 -4.31
CA ILE A 55 -29.08 -15.46 -2.97
C ILE A 55 -28.10 -14.28 -2.96
N ALA A 56 -27.25 -14.14 -3.99
CA ALA A 56 -26.33 -13.02 -4.14
C ALA A 56 -27.05 -11.68 -4.41
N TRP A 57 -28.23 -11.72 -5.02
CA TRP A 57 -29.05 -10.55 -5.30
C TRP A 57 -29.77 -9.98 -4.07
N VAL A 58 -30.04 -10.81 -3.05
CA VAL A 58 -30.69 -10.35 -1.81
C VAL A 58 -29.78 -9.34 -1.09
N PRO A 59 -30.23 -8.10 -0.84
CA PRO A 59 -29.44 -7.10 -0.12
C PRO A 59 -29.14 -7.54 1.31
N ARG A 60 -27.87 -7.41 1.72
CA ARG A 60 -27.42 -7.77 3.08
C ARG A 60 -26.68 -6.60 3.70
N LYS A 61 -26.87 -6.38 5.00
CA LYS A 61 -26.05 -5.43 5.76
C LYS A 61 -24.68 -6.06 5.96
N VAL A 62 -23.68 -5.54 5.27
CA VAL A 62 -22.27 -5.96 5.45
C VAL A 62 -21.47 -4.72 5.78
N ALA A 63 -20.94 -4.64 6.99
CA ALA A 63 -20.10 -3.51 7.39
C ALA A 63 -18.80 -3.49 6.57
N PRO A 64 -18.29 -2.32 6.16
CA PRO A 64 -16.94 -2.23 5.62
C PRO A 64 -15.94 -2.62 6.73
N THR A 65 -15.00 -3.52 6.42
CA THR A 65 -14.01 -4.00 7.39
C THR A 65 -12.74 -3.18 7.35
N ASP A 66 -12.37 -2.68 6.17
CA ASP A 66 -11.08 -2.04 5.94
C ASP A 66 -11.22 -0.83 5.02
N VAL A 67 -10.35 0.15 5.23
CA VAL A 67 -10.14 1.26 4.29
C VAL A 67 -9.36 0.71 3.08
N PRO A 68 -9.64 1.17 1.84
CA PRO A 68 -8.89 0.72 0.68
C PRO A 68 -7.38 0.90 0.87
N GLY A 69 -6.62 -0.08 0.36
CA GLY A 69 -5.15 -0.05 0.39
C GLY A 69 -4.57 1.14 -0.37
N LEU A 70 -3.42 1.64 0.10
CA LEU A 70 -2.64 2.63 -0.64
C LEU A 70 -2.06 1.98 -1.91
N GLU A 71 -2.44 2.53 -3.06
CA GLU A 71 -1.92 2.10 -4.36
C GLU A 71 -0.94 3.14 -4.88
N PHE A 72 0.20 2.68 -5.38
CA PHE A 72 1.20 3.57 -5.97
C PHE A 72 1.92 2.88 -7.13
N ASP A 73 2.46 3.70 -8.02
CA ASP A 73 3.23 3.24 -9.17
C ASP A 73 4.67 2.93 -8.75
N LYS A 74 5.10 1.69 -8.98
CA LYS A 74 6.44 1.24 -8.64
C LYS A 74 7.51 2.01 -9.41
N SER A 75 7.29 2.35 -10.69
CA SER A 75 8.28 3.08 -11.47
C SER A 75 8.47 4.51 -10.96
N LYS A 76 7.41 5.14 -10.44
CA LYS A 76 7.52 6.45 -9.76
C LYS A 76 8.33 6.35 -8.48
N ALA A 77 8.18 5.27 -7.72
CA ALA A 77 9.00 5.03 -6.52
C ALA A 77 10.48 4.85 -6.86
N GLU A 78 10.80 4.07 -7.89
CA GLU A 78 12.17 3.87 -8.37
C GLU A 78 12.79 5.20 -8.86
N ALA A 79 12.07 5.96 -9.69
CA ALA A 79 12.50 7.28 -10.15
C ALA A 79 12.73 8.26 -8.98
N GLN A 80 11.89 8.22 -7.94
CA GLN A 80 12.08 9.04 -6.74
C GLN A 80 13.34 8.61 -5.96
N PHE A 81 13.66 7.31 -5.90
CA PHE A 81 14.88 6.84 -5.24
C PHE A 81 16.15 7.27 -5.98
N GLU A 82 16.12 7.25 -7.32
CA GLU A 82 17.20 7.76 -8.14
C GLU A 82 17.36 9.28 -7.98
N ALA A 83 16.25 10.03 -8.02
CA ALA A 83 16.27 11.47 -7.80
C ALA A 83 16.85 11.83 -6.42
N ASP A 84 16.52 11.07 -5.38
CA ASP A 84 17.12 11.21 -4.06
C ASP A 84 18.62 10.93 -4.07
N ALA A 85 19.04 9.84 -4.73
CA ALA A 85 20.45 9.49 -4.82
C ALA A 85 21.26 10.60 -5.51
N GLU A 86 20.74 11.19 -6.59
CA GLU A 86 21.39 12.31 -7.29
C GLU A 86 21.36 13.60 -6.47
N ALA A 87 20.27 13.89 -5.75
CA ALA A 87 20.18 15.04 -4.86
C ALA A 87 21.18 14.95 -3.70
N ALA A 88 21.33 13.77 -3.09
CA ALA A 88 22.25 13.54 -1.98
C ALA A 88 23.71 13.84 -2.32
N LYS A 89 24.13 13.62 -3.58
CA LYS A 89 25.49 13.94 -4.05
C LYS A 89 25.79 15.44 -4.08
N LYS A 90 24.77 16.30 -4.00
CA LYS A 90 24.90 17.76 -4.09
C LYS A 90 25.10 18.43 -2.73
N ILE A 91 25.28 17.66 -1.65
CA ILE A 91 25.65 18.23 -0.35
C ILE A 91 27.00 18.95 -0.50
N PRO A 92 27.09 20.24 -0.15
CA PRO A 92 28.34 20.98 -0.28
C PRO A 92 29.42 20.40 0.63
N ALA A 93 30.66 20.40 0.16
CA ALA A 93 31.81 20.04 0.98
C ALA A 93 32.12 21.18 1.97
N GLY A 94 32.62 20.84 3.16
CA GLY A 94 33.13 21.80 4.14
C GLY A 94 32.53 21.65 5.54
N GLU A 95 33.04 22.46 6.47
CA GLU A 95 32.69 22.37 7.88
C GLU A 95 31.24 22.77 8.18
N GLU A 96 30.65 23.68 7.42
CA GLU A 96 29.26 24.11 7.62
C GLU A 96 28.26 22.97 7.33
N ALA A 97 28.51 22.21 6.26
CA ALA A 97 27.71 21.03 5.93
C ALA A 97 27.86 19.93 6.99
N LYS A 98 29.09 19.68 7.45
CA LYS A 98 29.37 18.74 8.55
C LYS A 98 28.68 19.18 9.85
N GLN A 99 28.65 20.48 10.14
CA GLN A 99 27.96 21.03 11.31
C GLN A 99 26.46 20.75 11.26
N VAL A 100 25.80 20.96 10.12
CA VAL A 100 24.37 20.63 9.94
C VAL A 100 24.12 19.14 10.16
N GLN A 101 24.97 18.26 9.61
CA GLN A 101 24.86 16.81 9.83
C GLN A 101 25.04 16.44 11.30
N ALA A 102 26.05 17.01 11.97
CA ALA A 102 26.33 16.76 13.38
C ALA A 102 25.17 17.21 14.28
N LEU A 103 24.57 18.37 14.00
CA LEU A 103 23.43 18.88 14.76
C LEU A 103 22.16 18.06 14.51
N TYR A 104 21.94 17.58 13.29
CA TYR A 104 20.85 16.64 13.00
C TYR A 104 21.02 15.33 13.77
N ALA A 105 22.22 14.73 13.71
CA ALA A 105 22.56 13.50 14.41
C ALA A 105 22.42 13.65 15.93
N ALA A 106 22.90 14.76 16.49
CA ALA A 106 22.76 15.07 17.91
C ALA A 106 21.28 15.15 18.32
N ALA A 107 20.43 15.78 17.52
CA ALA A 107 19.00 15.83 17.77
C ALA A 107 18.34 14.44 17.72
N GLN A 108 18.72 13.58 16.77
CA GLN A 108 18.18 12.21 16.71
C GLN A 108 18.56 11.41 17.96
N ARG A 109 19.84 11.44 18.36
CA ARG A 109 20.32 10.73 19.55
C ARG A 109 19.69 11.24 20.83
N ALA A 110 19.62 12.57 20.99
CA ALA A 110 19.00 13.18 22.16
C ALA A 110 17.55 12.73 22.32
N ALA A 111 16.78 12.70 21.24
CA ALA A 111 15.40 12.24 21.29
C ALA A 111 15.26 10.75 21.69
N VAL A 112 16.23 9.90 21.37
CA VAL A 112 16.27 8.50 21.87
C VAL A 112 16.59 8.46 23.38
N SER A 113 17.45 9.36 23.87
CA SER A 113 17.87 9.41 25.27
C SER A 113 16.96 10.24 26.19
N GLY A 114 15.74 10.60 25.76
CA GLY A 114 14.78 11.37 26.56
C GLY A 114 14.83 12.89 26.36
N GLY A 115 15.54 13.37 25.35
CA GLY A 115 15.69 14.78 24.99
C GLY A 115 16.98 15.41 25.50
N PHE A 116 17.19 16.69 25.12
CA PHE A 116 18.20 17.53 25.75
C PHE A 116 17.72 17.99 27.12
N ALA A 117 18.66 18.33 28.02
CA ALA A 117 18.30 19.04 29.24
C ALA A 117 17.55 20.35 28.89
N PRO A 118 16.56 20.79 29.70
CA PRO A 118 15.74 21.96 29.37
C PRO A 118 16.56 23.22 29.02
N ALA A 119 17.66 23.46 29.73
CA ALA A 119 18.55 24.59 29.48
C ALA A 119 19.31 24.51 28.13
N GLU A 120 19.58 23.29 27.66
CA GLU A 120 20.31 23.04 26.41
C GLU A 120 19.39 22.94 25.20
N SER A 121 18.12 22.58 25.40
CA SER A 121 17.15 22.34 24.32
C SER A 121 17.00 23.55 23.40
N ASN A 122 16.82 24.75 23.96
CA ASN A 122 16.68 25.99 23.20
C ASN A 122 17.96 26.34 22.45
N VAL A 123 19.13 26.16 23.08
CA VAL A 123 20.43 26.42 22.44
C VAL A 123 20.65 25.48 21.26
N GLN A 124 20.39 24.18 21.43
CA GLN A 124 20.52 23.19 20.37
C GLN A 124 19.51 23.44 19.24
N HIS A 125 18.31 23.90 19.59
CA HIS A 125 17.30 24.33 18.64
C HIS A 125 17.82 25.51 17.80
N ASP A 126 18.25 26.60 18.42
CA ASP A 126 18.73 27.80 17.73
C ASP A 126 19.93 27.50 16.84
N LEU A 127 20.86 26.66 17.32
CA LEU A 127 22.03 26.22 16.55
C LEU A 127 21.64 25.48 15.27
N ARG A 128 20.63 24.60 15.32
CA ARG A 128 20.12 23.87 14.14
C ARG A 128 19.56 24.84 13.11
N ILE A 129 18.68 25.74 13.54
CA ILE A 129 18.02 26.70 12.64
C ILE A 129 19.04 27.63 12.01
N LEU A 130 19.98 28.17 12.81
CA LEU A 130 21.01 29.09 12.33
C LEU A 130 21.97 28.40 11.36
N ALA A 131 22.44 27.19 11.67
CA ALA A 131 23.36 26.44 10.82
C ALA A 131 22.73 26.14 9.45
N LEU A 132 21.48 25.67 9.41
CA LEU A 132 20.79 25.42 8.16
C LEU A 132 20.53 26.71 7.38
N ARG A 133 20.12 27.79 8.05
CA ARG A 133 19.91 29.11 7.42
C ARG A 133 21.18 29.60 6.74
N LYS A 134 22.30 29.62 7.48
CA LYS A 134 23.61 30.07 6.95
C LYS A 134 24.01 29.27 5.71
N LEU A 135 23.83 27.94 5.75
CA LEU A 135 24.17 27.07 4.64
C LEU A 135 23.27 27.34 3.42
N ARG A 136 21.97 27.59 3.62
CA ARG A 136 21.03 27.96 2.57
C ARG A 136 21.33 29.33 1.97
N ASP A 137 21.71 30.31 2.78
CA ASP A 137 22.05 31.65 2.31
C ASP A 137 23.28 31.62 1.38
N ARG A 138 24.22 30.70 1.64
CA ARG A 138 25.43 30.54 0.82
C ARG A 138 25.26 29.66 -0.41
N HIS A 139 24.55 28.54 -0.28
CA HIS A 139 24.47 27.50 -1.33
C HIS A 139 23.10 27.39 -2.00
N GLY A 140 22.14 28.22 -1.59
CA GLY A 140 20.77 28.22 -2.10
C GLY A 140 19.84 27.24 -1.36
N PRO A 141 18.52 27.34 -1.62
CA PRO A 141 17.51 26.55 -0.93
C PRO A 141 17.57 25.05 -1.24
N SER A 142 18.11 24.65 -2.39
CA SER A 142 18.22 23.25 -2.81
C SER A 142 19.16 22.42 -1.93
N VAL A 143 19.98 23.06 -1.09
CA VAL A 143 20.82 22.33 -0.13
C VAL A 143 19.99 21.52 0.86
N SER A 144 18.81 22.02 1.25
CA SER A 144 17.89 21.28 2.11
C SER A 144 17.39 19.99 1.45
N ASP A 145 17.13 20.04 0.13
CA ASP A 145 16.72 18.84 -0.63
C ASP A 145 17.82 17.78 -0.64
N ALA A 146 19.07 18.20 -0.81
CA ALA A 146 20.23 17.30 -0.77
C ALA A 146 20.35 16.60 0.59
N PHE A 147 20.17 17.31 1.71
CA PHE A 147 20.19 16.71 3.04
C PHE A 147 19.01 15.77 3.30
N ARG A 148 17.79 16.18 2.94
CA ARG A 148 16.60 15.31 3.04
C ARG A 148 16.81 14.00 2.28
N ALA A 149 17.31 14.10 1.05
CA ALA A 149 17.58 12.96 0.21
C ALA A 149 18.67 12.03 0.78
N ALA A 150 19.74 12.59 1.34
CA ALA A 150 20.78 11.81 2.00
C ALA A 150 20.27 11.05 3.25
N VAL A 151 19.40 11.68 4.06
CA VAL A 151 18.75 11.01 5.20
C VAL A 151 17.84 9.88 4.72
N ALA A 152 17.00 10.14 3.71
CA ALA A 152 16.12 9.13 3.12
C ALA A 152 16.93 7.93 2.58
N ALA A 153 18.07 8.17 1.94
CA ALA A 153 18.96 7.13 1.43
C ALA A 153 19.49 6.20 2.54
N LYS A 154 19.84 6.75 3.71
CA LYS A 154 20.35 5.99 4.85
C LYS A 154 19.28 5.29 5.69
N THR A 155 18.01 5.66 5.53
CA THR A 155 16.92 5.20 6.39
C THR A 155 16.70 3.69 6.33
N ILE A 156 16.64 3.11 5.13
CA ILE A 156 16.39 1.66 4.98
C ILE A 156 17.57 0.83 5.52
N PRO A 157 18.84 1.13 5.20
CA PRO A 157 19.98 0.50 5.85
C PRO A 157 19.95 0.61 7.38
N ALA A 158 19.56 1.76 7.92
CA ALA A 158 19.49 1.97 9.36
C ALA A 158 18.44 1.05 10.02
N ILE A 159 17.22 1.00 9.47
CA ILE A 159 16.13 0.19 10.06
C ILE A 159 16.40 -1.31 9.90
N THR A 160 17.09 -1.71 8.83
CA THR A 160 17.42 -3.13 8.58
C THR A 160 18.69 -3.60 9.30
N GLY A 161 19.28 -2.76 10.16
CA GLY A 161 20.46 -3.12 10.96
C GLY A 161 21.75 -3.24 10.14
N GLN A 162 21.80 -2.63 8.96
CA GLN A 162 23.00 -2.60 8.10
C GLN A 162 24.00 -1.51 8.52
N LEU A 163 23.59 -0.60 9.41
CA LEU A 163 24.45 0.44 9.96
C LEU A 163 24.86 0.10 11.41
N PRO A 164 26.06 0.53 11.85
CA PRO A 164 26.44 0.47 13.26
C PRO A 164 25.42 1.20 14.13
N ARG A 165 25.23 0.73 15.37
CA ARG A 165 24.20 1.25 16.30
C ARG A 165 24.25 2.78 16.45
N GLU A 166 25.44 3.35 16.60
CA GLU A 166 25.61 4.81 16.74
C GLU A 166 25.15 5.58 15.50
N GLU A 167 25.41 5.06 14.30
CA GLU A 167 24.98 5.67 13.04
C GLU A 167 23.47 5.47 12.81
N MET A 168 22.93 4.32 13.21
CA MET A 168 21.50 4.06 13.22
C MET A 168 20.77 5.08 14.11
N GLU A 169 21.18 5.24 15.37
CA GLU A 169 20.57 6.19 16.31
C GLU A 169 20.68 7.64 15.79
N ALA A 170 21.81 8.00 15.19
CA ALA A 170 22.01 9.29 14.54
C ALA A 170 21.14 9.54 13.29
N THR A 171 20.62 8.47 12.66
CA THR A 171 19.84 8.56 11.41
C THR A 171 18.34 8.47 11.65
N ILE A 172 17.88 7.52 12.49
CA ILE A 172 16.46 7.15 12.58
C ILE A 172 15.86 7.21 14.00
N GLY A 173 16.54 7.80 14.97
CA GLY A 173 16.18 7.71 16.39
C GLY A 173 14.67 7.82 16.71
N PRO A 174 14.02 8.98 16.50
CA PRO A 174 12.59 9.18 16.71
C PRO A 174 11.70 8.53 15.64
N LEU A 175 12.26 8.24 14.46
CA LEU A 175 11.49 7.69 13.33
C LEU A 175 10.89 6.34 13.68
N ILE A 176 11.57 5.51 14.48
CA ILE A 176 11.03 4.21 14.92
C ILE A 176 9.73 4.40 15.72
N GLY A 177 9.71 5.34 16.68
CA GLY A 177 8.50 5.67 17.43
C GLY A 177 7.40 6.19 16.53
N HIS A 178 7.74 7.07 15.58
CA HIS A 178 6.79 7.58 14.58
C HIS A 178 6.20 6.44 13.74
N MET A 179 7.03 5.50 13.27
CA MET A 179 6.60 4.35 12.47
C MET A 179 5.62 3.45 13.22
N LEU A 180 5.88 3.19 14.50
CA LEU A 180 4.98 2.39 15.34
C LEU A 180 3.64 3.13 15.56
N SER A 181 3.68 4.41 15.92
CA SER A 181 2.47 5.21 16.16
C SER A 181 1.60 5.40 14.91
N HIS A 182 2.18 5.33 13.72
CA HIS A 182 1.46 5.52 12.45
C HIS A 182 1.27 4.22 11.66
N GLY A 183 1.45 3.06 12.31
CA GLY A 183 1.19 1.75 11.69
C GLY A 183 2.14 1.35 10.57
N MET A 184 3.27 2.06 10.39
CA MET A 184 4.33 1.72 9.42
C MET A 184 5.17 0.51 9.87
N ALA A 185 5.09 0.17 11.16
CA ALA A 185 5.64 -1.04 11.73
C ALA A 185 4.68 -1.62 12.79
N GLN A 186 4.70 -2.94 12.94
CA GLN A 186 3.99 -3.68 13.99
C GLN A 186 4.98 -4.63 14.69
N GLY A 187 5.34 -4.30 15.93
CA GLY A 187 6.41 -5.00 16.64
C GLY A 187 7.73 -4.89 15.86
N SER A 188 8.33 -6.02 15.50
CA SER A 188 9.56 -6.09 14.71
C SER A 188 9.35 -6.09 13.19
N HIS A 189 8.09 -6.04 12.72
CA HIS A 189 7.77 -6.17 11.30
C HIS A 189 7.46 -4.80 10.69
N ILE A 190 8.13 -4.48 9.58
CA ILE A 190 7.85 -3.28 8.79
C ILE A 190 6.70 -3.62 7.84
N THR A 191 5.60 -2.86 7.93
CA THR A 191 4.41 -3.01 7.08
C THR A 191 4.39 -1.97 5.96
N ALA A 192 5.02 -0.81 6.19
CA ALA A 192 5.07 0.25 5.20
C ALA A 192 6.03 -0.06 4.05
N PRO A 193 5.67 0.27 2.80
CA PRO A 193 6.59 0.28 1.69
C PRO A 193 7.78 1.22 1.94
N SER A 194 8.96 0.88 1.40
CA SER A 194 10.18 1.68 1.60
C SER A 194 10.03 3.15 1.19
N VAL A 195 9.21 3.45 0.17
CA VAL A 195 8.94 4.83 -0.26
C VAL A 195 8.25 5.66 0.83
N VAL A 196 7.30 5.06 1.55
CA VAL A 196 6.59 5.73 2.66
C VAL A 196 7.57 6.02 3.78
N ILE A 197 8.41 5.04 4.14
CA ILE A 197 9.40 5.16 5.21
C ILE A 197 10.42 6.26 4.89
N ARG A 198 10.92 6.30 3.65
CA ARG A 198 11.84 7.34 3.17
C ARG A 198 11.20 8.72 3.21
N THR A 199 9.93 8.81 2.81
CA THR A 199 9.16 10.07 2.87
C THR A 199 8.97 10.51 4.32
N ALA A 200 8.67 9.60 5.24
CA ALA A 200 8.58 9.87 6.67
C ALA A 200 9.91 10.36 7.25
N ALA A 201 11.04 9.81 6.80
CA ALA A 201 12.36 10.31 7.19
C ALA A 201 12.63 11.75 6.73
N LYS A 202 12.17 12.12 5.52
CA LYS A 202 12.25 13.52 5.04
C LYS A 202 11.35 14.45 5.84
N ALA A 203 10.15 14.01 6.19
CA ALA A 203 9.25 14.73 7.10
C ALA A 203 9.90 14.95 8.47
N GLN A 204 10.54 13.92 9.03
CA GLN A 204 11.27 14.00 10.29
C GLN A 204 12.43 15.00 10.20
N TRP A 205 13.19 14.99 9.09
CA TRP A 205 14.22 15.99 8.85
C TRP A 205 13.67 17.41 8.86
N ASN A 206 12.53 17.64 8.19
CA ASN A 206 11.86 18.94 8.20
C ASN A 206 11.49 19.37 9.62
N GLN A 207 10.92 18.46 10.43
CA GLN A 207 10.55 18.76 11.82
C GLN A 207 11.76 19.14 12.69
N VAL A 208 12.89 18.45 12.55
CA VAL A 208 14.12 18.74 13.32
C VAL A 208 14.66 20.14 13.07
N PHE A 209 14.41 20.68 11.87
CA PHE A 209 14.80 22.02 11.44
C PHE A 209 13.62 23.00 11.34
N GLU A 210 12.48 22.69 11.96
CA GLU A 210 11.25 23.50 11.98
C GLU A 210 10.81 24.03 10.62
N ARG A 211 10.86 23.14 9.63
CA ARG A 211 10.30 23.36 8.30
C ARG A 211 8.91 22.73 8.25
N PRO A 212 8.00 23.25 7.41
CA PRO A 212 6.77 22.55 7.07
C PRO A 212 7.06 21.08 6.72
N VAL A 213 6.27 20.16 7.27
CA VAL A 213 6.48 18.71 7.18
C VAL A 213 6.71 18.24 5.74
N THR A 214 5.98 18.81 4.78
CA THR A 214 6.03 18.48 3.35
C THR A 214 6.87 19.45 2.51
N GLU A 215 7.70 20.29 3.13
CA GLU A 215 8.61 21.16 2.38
C GLU A 215 9.60 20.31 1.57
N GLY A 216 9.74 20.62 0.28
CA GLY A 216 10.64 19.91 -0.63
C GLY A 216 10.13 18.56 -1.12
N PHE A 217 8.90 18.16 -0.75
CA PHE A 217 8.30 16.92 -1.24
C PHE A 217 7.86 17.09 -2.69
N SER A 218 8.15 16.08 -3.51
CA SER A 218 7.49 15.93 -4.81
C SER A 218 6.00 15.62 -4.64
N ASP A 219 5.22 15.76 -5.71
CA ASP A 219 3.79 15.40 -5.67
C ASP A 219 3.57 13.95 -5.28
N PHE A 220 4.45 13.07 -5.78
CA PHE A 220 4.43 11.65 -5.44
C PHE A 220 4.74 11.40 -3.95
N GLU A 221 5.68 12.15 -3.36
CA GLU A 221 5.96 12.04 -1.93
C GLU A 221 4.81 12.57 -1.07
N ARG A 222 4.14 13.64 -1.50
CA ARG A 222 2.91 14.13 -0.83
C ARG A 222 1.82 13.08 -0.88
N GLU A 223 1.63 12.45 -2.05
CA GLU A 223 0.69 11.34 -2.25
C GLU A 223 1.00 10.20 -1.27
N MET A 224 2.27 9.78 -1.15
CA MET A 224 2.67 8.67 -0.26
C MET A 224 2.52 9.03 1.22
N HIS A 225 2.91 10.25 1.61
CA HIS A 225 2.82 10.70 2.99
C HIS A 225 1.37 10.76 3.47
N PHE A 226 0.52 11.51 2.76
CA PHE A 226 -0.87 11.69 3.16
C PHE A 226 -1.70 10.43 2.92
N GLY A 227 -1.42 9.69 1.85
CA GLY A 227 -2.07 8.42 1.56
C GLY A 227 -1.83 7.39 2.66
N TRP A 228 -0.60 7.30 3.20
CA TRP A 228 -0.34 6.43 4.33
C TRP A 228 -1.11 6.85 5.58
N LEU A 229 -1.05 8.13 5.95
CA LEU A 229 -1.74 8.65 7.12
C LEU A 229 -3.27 8.46 7.02
N ALA A 230 -3.85 8.70 5.85
CA ALA A 230 -5.28 8.55 5.62
C ALA A 230 -5.72 7.08 5.59
N LEU A 231 -5.02 6.23 4.83
CA LEU A 231 -5.49 4.89 4.48
C LEU A 231 -4.96 3.80 5.41
N GLN A 232 -3.77 3.98 5.99
CA GLN A 232 -3.05 2.96 6.76
C GLN A 232 -2.64 3.43 8.17
N GLY A 233 -3.00 4.65 8.57
CA GLY A 233 -2.67 5.23 9.87
C GLY A 233 -3.43 4.60 11.03
N ALA A 234 -3.11 3.36 11.39
CA ALA A 234 -3.82 2.57 12.40
C ALA A 234 -3.82 3.19 13.81
N GLY A 235 -2.87 4.06 14.13
CA GLY A 235 -2.82 4.78 15.42
C GLY A 235 -3.52 6.14 15.42
N ALA A 236 -4.06 6.61 14.30
CA ALA A 236 -4.77 7.88 14.19
C ALA A 236 -6.29 7.71 14.32
N SER A 237 -6.95 8.71 14.88
CA SER A 237 -8.42 8.71 14.96
C SER A 237 -9.05 8.79 13.56
N ALA A 238 -10.30 8.34 13.41
CA ALA A 238 -11.00 8.46 12.14
C ALA A 238 -11.08 9.92 11.65
N ALA A 239 -11.22 10.89 12.56
CA ALA A 239 -11.23 12.32 12.25
C ALA A 239 -9.89 12.80 11.69
N ASP A 240 -8.77 12.45 12.33
CA ASP A 240 -7.43 12.82 11.83
C ASP A 240 -7.15 12.21 10.47
N ARG A 241 -7.60 10.96 10.27
CA ARG A 241 -7.50 10.26 8.99
C ARG A 241 -8.34 10.91 7.90
N LEU A 242 -9.51 11.47 8.22
CA LEU A 242 -10.32 12.26 7.27
C LEU A 242 -9.62 13.56 6.86
N VAL A 243 -8.94 14.25 7.79
CA VAL A 243 -8.11 15.43 7.47
C VAL A 243 -6.95 15.05 6.55
N ALA A 244 -6.25 13.95 6.86
CA ALA A 244 -5.20 13.42 5.99
C ALA A 244 -5.74 13.01 4.61
N LEU A 245 -6.98 12.50 4.54
CA LEU A 245 -7.63 12.11 3.31
C LEU A 245 -7.86 13.30 2.37
N GLU A 246 -8.21 14.47 2.90
CA GLU A 246 -8.32 15.69 2.08
C GLU A 246 -6.98 16.14 1.49
N ALA A 247 -5.89 16.00 2.25
CA ALA A 247 -4.55 16.30 1.76
C ALA A 247 -4.10 15.27 0.71
N TYR A 248 -4.45 13.99 0.89
CA TYR A 248 -4.21 12.93 -0.09
C TYR A 248 -5.00 13.17 -1.39
N GLU A 249 -6.25 13.63 -1.30
CA GLU A 249 -7.06 14.02 -2.46
C GLU A 249 -6.36 15.11 -3.30
N LYS A 250 -5.90 16.17 -2.64
CA LYS A 250 -5.17 17.28 -3.27
C LYS A 250 -3.85 16.85 -3.89
N ALA A 251 -3.25 15.77 -3.39
CA ALA A 251 -2.02 15.18 -3.93
C ALA A 251 -2.29 14.21 -5.10
N GLY A 252 -3.54 14.06 -5.57
CA GLY A 252 -3.90 13.16 -6.67
C GLY A 252 -4.22 11.73 -6.22
N GLY A 253 -4.53 11.54 -4.94
CA GLY A 253 -4.85 10.25 -4.34
C GLY A 253 -6.04 9.54 -4.99
N LYS A 254 -6.03 8.20 -4.89
CA LYS A 254 -7.05 7.32 -5.48
C LYS A 254 -8.00 6.76 -4.45
N LYS A 255 -9.19 6.34 -4.92
CA LYS A 255 -10.25 5.69 -4.13
C LYS A 255 -10.75 6.53 -2.95
N MET A 256 -10.79 7.85 -3.15
CA MET A 256 -11.12 8.83 -2.13
C MET A 256 -12.52 8.64 -1.55
N ASP A 257 -13.51 8.45 -2.41
CA ASP A 257 -14.91 8.27 -1.99
C ASP A 257 -15.10 7.00 -1.16
N GLU A 258 -14.44 5.91 -1.57
CA GLU A 258 -14.47 4.64 -0.85
C GLU A 258 -13.81 4.77 0.53
N ALA A 259 -12.64 5.40 0.59
CA ALA A 259 -11.96 5.68 1.85
C ALA A 259 -12.77 6.59 2.78
N ARG A 260 -13.37 7.66 2.23
CA ARG A 260 -14.20 8.61 2.98
C ARG A 260 -15.44 7.93 3.54
N ALA A 261 -16.14 7.12 2.73
CA ALA A 261 -17.31 6.38 3.16
C ALA A 261 -16.98 5.37 4.27
N THR A 262 -15.86 4.67 4.19
CA THR A 262 -15.40 3.76 5.25
C THR A 262 -15.02 4.53 6.52
N LEU A 263 -14.25 5.62 6.43
CA LEU A 263 -13.84 6.38 7.62
C LEU A 263 -15.03 7.02 8.34
N LEU A 264 -16.03 7.51 7.59
CA LEU A 264 -17.29 8.00 8.16
C LEU A 264 -18.09 6.88 8.85
N PHE A 265 -18.05 5.66 8.32
CA PHE A 265 -18.64 4.51 9.01
C PHE A 265 -17.95 4.25 10.35
N PHE A 266 -16.61 4.26 10.38
CA PHE A 266 -15.82 4.06 11.60
C PHE A 266 -15.93 5.20 12.60
N SER A 267 -16.23 6.43 12.17
CA SER A 267 -16.48 7.57 13.07
C SER A 267 -17.90 7.59 13.65
N GLY A 268 -18.76 6.64 13.28
CA GLY A 268 -20.16 6.61 13.72
C GLY A 268 -21.09 7.49 12.88
N GLU A 269 -20.60 8.12 11.82
CA GLU A 269 -21.39 8.97 10.92
C GLU A 269 -22.16 8.15 9.87
N GLY A 270 -23.03 7.25 10.35
CA GLY A 270 -23.73 6.25 9.53
C GLY A 270 -24.53 6.85 8.38
N LEU A 271 -25.22 7.98 8.59
CA LEU A 271 -26.03 8.62 7.54
C LEU A 271 -25.18 9.22 6.41
N ALA A 272 -24.07 9.87 6.76
CA ALA A 272 -23.14 10.43 5.77
C ALA A 272 -22.44 9.31 4.99
N SER A 273 -21.98 8.28 5.71
CA SER A 273 -21.38 7.08 5.11
C SER A 273 -22.35 6.37 4.14
N SER A 274 -23.61 6.16 4.55
CA SER A 274 -24.63 5.52 3.71
C SER A 274 -24.84 6.22 2.38
N LYS A 275 -24.93 7.56 2.40
CA LYS A 275 -25.12 8.37 1.18
C LYS A 275 -23.96 8.20 0.20
N LEU A 276 -22.72 8.18 0.69
CA LEU A 276 -21.54 7.97 -0.17
C LEU A 276 -21.52 6.55 -0.76
N TRP A 277 -21.83 5.53 0.04
CA TRP A 277 -21.90 4.15 -0.46
C TRP A 277 -23.01 3.96 -1.50
N GLU A 278 -24.17 4.60 -1.34
CA GLU A 278 -25.23 4.58 -2.34
C GLU A 278 -24.81 5.26 -3.64
N ALA A 279 -24.11 6.40 -3.55
CA ALA A 279 -23.58 7.09 -4.72
C ALA A 279 -22.58 6.21 -5.47
N LEU A 280 -21.64 5.58 -4.76
CA LEU A 280 -20.67 4.62 -5.32
C LEU A 280 -21.36 3.41 -5.97
N TYR A 281 -22.43 2.89 -5.37
CA TYR A 281 -23.22 1.82 -5.97
C TYR A 281 -23.90 2.27 -7.27
N LYS A 282 -24.50 3.45 -7.29
CA LYS A 282 -25.15 4.01 -8.50
C LYS A 282 -24.15 4.23 -9.63
N GLU A 283 -22.95 4.70 -9.31
CA GLU A 283 -21.89 4.93 -10.30
C GLU A 283 -21.30 3.63 -10.85
N ARG A 284 -21.00 2.65 -9.98
CA ARG A 284 -20.17 1.49 -10.33
C ARG A 284 -20.92 0.16 -10.42
N GLY A 285 -22.16 0.09 -9.97
CA GLY A 285 -22.98 -1.12 -9.97
C GLY A 285 -22.49 -2.25 -9.04
N ASN A 286 -21.49 -2.00 -8.19
CA ASN A 286 -20.91 -3.04 -7.35
C ASN A 286 -21.80 -3.33 -6.12
N LEU A 287 -22.35 -4.53 -6.05
CA LEU A 287 -23.25 -4.99 -4.98
C LEU A 287 -22.63 -4.87 -3.56
N ARG A 288 -21.29 -4.84 -3.43
CA ARG A 288 -20.61 -4.58 -2.16
C ARG A 288 -21.00 -3.21 -1.60
N PHE A 289 -21.03 -2.17 -2.43
CA PHE A 289 -21.34 -0.81 -1.99
C PHE A 289 -22.80 -0.68 -1.54
N ARG A 290 -23.74 -1.38 -2.22
CA ARG A 290 -25.13 -1.49 -1.75
C ARG A 290 -25.20 -2.09 -0.34
N ASN A 291 -24.43 -3.15 -0.10
CA ASN A 291 -24.43 -3.83 1.20
C ASN A 291 -23.79 -2.98 2.31
N HIS A 292 -22.74 -2.20 1.98
CA HIS A 292 -22.14 -1.21 2.89
C HIS A 292 -23.08 -0.06 3.21
N ALA A 293 -23.81 0.46 2.22
CA ALA A 293 -24.84 1.48 2.44
C ALA A 293 -25.89 1.00 3.46
N LEU A 294 -26.39 -0.23 3.28
CA LEU A 294 -27.38 -0.80 4.22
C LEU A 294 -26.83 -0.98 5.63
N ALA A 295 -25.56 -1.33 5.78
CA ALA A 295 -24.91 -1.41 7.09
C ALA A 295 -24.75 -0.02 7.73
N ALA A 296 -24.31 0.98 6.96
CA ALA A 296 -24.15 2.35 7.42
C ALA A 296 -25.48 3.01 7.82
N LEU A 297 -26.55 2.76 7.06
CA LEU A 297 -27.89 3.21 7.42
C LEU A 297 -28.38 2.57 8.72
N ALA A 298 -28.09 1.29 8.93
CA ALA A 298 -28.45 0.60 10.16
C ALA A 298 -27.68 1.11 11.39
N LEU A 299 -26.45 1.59 11.21
CA LEU A 299 -25.66 2.26 12.25
C LEU A 299 -26.29 3.61 12.64
N ALA A 300 -26.84 4.35 11.67
CA ALA A 300 -27.46 5.66 11.92
C ALA A 300 -28.80 5.60 12.68
N THR A 301 -29.42 4.41 12.75
CA THR A 301 -30.73 4.19 13.40
C THR A 301 -30.63 3.51 14.77
N GLN A 302 -29.41 3.27 15.26
CA GLN A 302 -29.14 2.75 16.61
C GLN A 302 -28.92 3.91 17.57
#